data_AF-A0A3C0PCH5-F1
#
_entry.id   AF-A0A3C0PCH5-F1
#
_cell.length_a   1.000
_cell.length_b   1.000
_cell.length_c   1.000
_cell.angle_alpha   90.00
_cell.angle_beta   90.00
_cell.angle_gamma   90.00
#
_symmetry.space_group_name_H-M   'P 1'
#
loop_
_entity.id
_entity.type
_entity.pdbx_description
1 polymer ?
#
loop_
_entity_poly.entity_id
_entity_poly.type
_entity_poly.pdbx_seq_one_letter_code
_entity_poly.pdbx_strand_id
1 'polypeptide(L)'
;HIRAGSIVPLGPEIQYATERADTIELRVYPGANGSFTMYEDEGDNYNYETGKYATIPISYVDNPKNVVIGARSGSFTNMDAKKVFNIVYVSSNHGTGEGVTSQSDCQLIYTGSQVSCNPVGVLPSQGSAPSLLPSDVSMRIAGNFVRLPNAFSGIAKNISVMDCSGKLLHRAVLKKNVIDVRKDFGLPGGVYIVKAEAVR
;
A
#
# COMPACT_ATOMS: atom_id res chain seq x y z
N HIS A 1 21.51 9.70 5.20
CA HIS A 1 20.69 9.59 3.97
C HIS A 1 19.91 8.29 4.02
N ILE A 2 18.64 8.28 3.57
CA ILE A 2 17.78 7.09 3.54
C ILE A 2 17.43 6.79 2.08
N ARG A 3 17.42 5.51 1.70
CA ARG A 3 17.22 5.10 0.30
C ARG A 3 15.75 5.30 -0.10
N ALA A 4 15.51 5.77 -1.32
CA ALA A 4 14.17 5.77 -1.90
C ALA A 4 13.59 4.34 -1.95
N GLY A 5 12.32 4.19 -1.60
CA GLY A 5 11.64 2.90 -1.42
C GLY A 5 11.85 2.26 -0.06
N SER A 6 12.60 2.88 0.86
CA SER A 6 12.70 2.39 2.24
C SER A 6 11.34 2.43 2.95
N ILE A 7 11.06 1.38 3.71
CA ILE A 7 9.91 1.24 4.60
C ILE A 7 10.49 1.01 5.99
N VAL A 8 10.22 1.91 6.92
CA VAL A 8 10.82 1.91 8.26
C VAL A 8 9.70 1.89 9.31
N PRO A 9 9.50 0.76 10.01
CA PRO A 9 8.60 0.70 11.16
C PRO A 9 9.24 1.38 12.37
N LEU A 10 8.45 2.17 13.08
CA LEU A 10 8.80 2.85 14.32
C LEU A 10 7.73 2.50 15.36
N GLY A 11 8.16 2.00 16.52
CA GLY A 11 7.30 1.92 17.69
C GLY A 11 7.04 3.31 18.26
N PRO A 12 6.05 3.47 19.16
CA PRO A 12 5.96 4.69 19.94
C PRO A 12 7.15 4.77 20.89
N GLU A 13 7.32 5.93 21.52
CA GLU A 13 8.26 6.07 22.63
C GLU A 13 7.83 5.13 23.77
N ILE A 14 8.62 4.09 23.99
CA ILE A 14 8.46 3.11 25.06
C ILE A 14 9.64 3.18 26.02
N GLN A 15 9.41 2.90 27.29
CA GLN A 15 10.43 2.98 28.34
C GLN A 15 11.30 1.72 28.42
N TYR A 16 10.81 0.58 27.91
CA TYR A 16 11.53 -0.70 27.89
C TYR A 16 11.04 -1.61 26.76
N ALA A 17 11.90 -2.50 26.26
CA ALA A 17 11.67 -3.28 25.04
C ALA A 17 10.45 -4.24 25.06
N THR A 18 9.99 -4.64 26.24
CA THR A 18 8.80 -5.51 26.41
C THR A 18 7.48 -4.74 26.54
N GLU A 19 7.53 -3.41 26.55
CA GLU A 19 6.33 -2.58 26.56
C GLU A 19 5.61 -2.72 25.21
N ARG A 20 4.38 -3.24 25.26
CA ARG A 20 3.61 -3.52 24.06
C ARG A 20 2.84 -2.29 23.61
N ALA A 21 3.20 -1.81 22.44
CA ALA A 21 2.39 -0.89 21.67
C ALA A 21 1.71 -1.62 20.52
N ASP A 22 0.39 -1.53 20.45
CA ASP A 22 -0.37 -2.04 19.31
C ASP A 22 -0.24 -1.13 18.07
N THR A 23 0.33 0.06 18.23
CA THR A 23 0.43 1.09 17.20
C THR A 23 1.85 1.23 16.68
N ILE A 24 2.02 1.17 15.36
CA ILE A 24 3.29 1.27 14.66
C ILE A 24 3.19 2.41 13.64
N GLU A 25 4.13 3.37 13.71
CA GLU A 25 4.32 4.30 12.60
C GLU A 25 5.16 3.63 11.51
N LEU A 26 4.67 3.63 10.28
CA LEU A 26 5.39 3.11 9.13
C LEU A 26 5.80 4.27 8.23
N ARG A 27 7.06 4.67 8.33
CA ARG A 27 7.63 5.69 7.44
C ARG A 27 8.02 5.09 6.11
N VAL A 28 7.45 5.64 5.05
CA VAL A 28 7.70 5.22 3.68
C VAL A 28 8.41 6.37 2.97
N TYR A 29 9.59 6.10 2.42
CA TYR A 29 10.42 7.08 1.73
C TYR A 29 10.16 6.97 0.22
N PRO A 30 9.41 7.91 -0.39
CA PRO A 30 9.04 7.83 -1.80
C PRO A 30 10.25 7.90 -2.75
N GLY A 31 10.02 7.56 -4.02
CA GLY A 31 10.98 7.64 -5.12
C GLY A 31 11.40 6.28 -5.71
N ALA A 32 10.97 5.17 -5.11
CA ALA A 32 11.12 3.82 -5.67
C ALA A 32 10.18 2.83 -4.98
N ASN A 33 9.90 1.70 -5.64
CA ASN A 33 9.20 0.59 -4.99
C ASN A 33 10.03 0.02 -3.83
N GLY A 34 9.33 -0.49 -2.82
CA GLY A 34 9.91 -0.98 -1.58
C GLY A 34 9.27 -2.27 -1.10
N SER A 35 10.04 -3.06 -0.35
CA SER A 35 9.54 -4.22 0.37
C SER A 35 10.26 -4.35 1.71
N PHE A 36 9.53 -4.75 2.73
CA PHE A 36 10.02 -5.01 4.07
C PHE A 36 9.20 -6.14 4.70
N THR A 37 9.83 -7.07 5.40
CA THR A 37 9.10 -8.11 6.16
C THR A 37 9.30 -7.83 7.63
N MET A 38 8.23 -7.47 8.32
CA MET A 38 8.25 -7.34 9.77
C MET A 38 8.24 -8.74 10.39
N TYR A 39 9.18 -9.00 11.28
CA TYR A 39 9.32 -10.26 12.01
C TYR A 39 9.00 -10.02 13.49
N GLU A 40 8.28 -10.95 14.11
CA GLU A 40 7.94 -10.91 15.53
C GLU A 40 7.99 -12.31 16.13
N ASP A 41 8.48 -12.43 17.36
CA ASP A 41 8.41 -13.64 18.19
C ASP A 41 8.23 -13.25 19.67
N GLU A 42 8.43 -14.20 20.59
CA GLU A 42 8.29 -13.98 22.03
C GLU A 42 9.42 -13.11 22.63
N GLY A 43 10.57 -13.00 21.94
CA GLY A 43 11.70 -12.17 22.34
C GLY A 43 12.51 -12.64 23.56
N ASP A 44 12.08 -13.68 24.27
CA ASP A 44 12.65 -14.12 25.55
C ASP A 44 13.10 -15.60 25.59
N ASN A 45 12.98 -16.32 24.46
CA ASN A 45 13.27 -17.75 24.38
C ASN A 45 13.68 -18.21 22.96
N TYR A 46 13.91 -19.52 22.79
CA TYR A 46 14.37 -20.15 21.54
C TYR A 46 13.26 -20.78 20.68
N ASN A 47 11.99 -20.55 20.98
CA ASN A 47 10.88 -21.20 20.29
C ASN A 47 10.80 -20.83 18.80
N TYR A 48 11.41 -19.70 18.39
CA TYR A 48 11.55 -19.33 16.98
C TYR A 48 12.25 -20.43 16.16
N GLU A 49 13.17 -21.18 16.75
CA GLU A 49 13.86 -22.32 16.10
C GLU A 49 12.90 -23.45 15.73
N THR A 50 11.75 -23.51 16.42
CA THR A 50 10.67 -24.47 16.18
C THR A 50 9.49 -23.88 15.41
N GLY A 51 9.66 -22.67 14.85
CA GLY A 51 8.64 -22.00 14.04
C GLY A 51 7.64 -21.13 14.82
N LYS A 52 7.92 -20.79 16.09
CA LYS A 52 7.09 -19.87 16.88
C LYS A 52 7.49 -18.42 16.64
N TYR A 53 7.14 -17.93 15.47
CA TYR A 53 7.30 -16.54 15.07
C TYR A 53 6.22 -16.18 14.05
N ALA A 54 6.07 -14.88 13.80
CA ALA A 54 5.21 -14.36 12.75
C ALA A 54 6.00 -13.45 11.81
N THR A 55 5.55 -13.44 10.55
CA THR A 55 6.05 -12.52 9.52
C THR A 55 4.89 -11.77 8.88
N ILE A 56 5.08 -10.47 8.66
CA ILE A 56 4.12 -9.58 8.02
C ILE A 56 4.83 -8.92 6.84
N PRO A 57 4.57 -9.37 5.59
CA PRO A 57 5.16 -8.76 4.41
C PRO A 57 4.52 -7.40 4.16
N ILE A 58 5.34 -6.37 3.97
CA ILE A 58 4.94 -5.00 3.69
C ILE A 58 5.55 -4.59 2.35
N SER A 59 4.74 -4.02 1.47
CA SER A 59 5.20 -3.55 0.17
C SER A 59 4.74 -2.12 -0.09
N TYR A 60 5.58 -1.37 -0.79
CA TYR A 60 5.32 -0.02 -1.25
C TYR A 60 5.49 0.04 -2.76
N VAL A 61 4.49 0.57 -3.44
CA VAL A 61 4.54 0.90 -4.86
C VAL A 61 4.56 2.41 -5.00
N ASP A 62 5.62 2.98 -5.57
CA ASP A 62 5.86 4.42 -5.61
C ASP A 62 4.83 5.18 -6.47
N ASN A 63 4.40 4.57 -7.57
CA ASN A 63 3.28 5.06 -8.38
C ASN A 63 2.24 3.93 -8.47
N PRO A 64 1.16 3.97 -7.66
CA PRO A 64 0.43 5.18 -7.24
C PRO A 64 0.63 5.67 -5.80
N LYS A 65 1.77 5.42 -5.14
CA LYS A 65 1.94 5.62 -3.69
C LYS A 65 0.97 4.75 -2.88
N ASN A 66 1.13 3.43 -3.04
CA ASN A 66 0.32 2.45 -2.34
C ASN A 66 1.18 1.64 -1.38
N VAL A 67 0.75 1.57 -0.12
CA VAL A 67 1.33 0.68 0.91
C VAL A 67 0.38 -0.47 1.15
N VAL A 68 0.94 -1.68 1.20
CA VAL A 68 0.23 -2.91 1.52
C VAL A 68 0.87 -3.56 2.69
N ILE A 69 0.04 -3.95 3.65
CA ILE A 69 0.38 -4.82 4.75
C ILE A 69 -0.26 -6.16 4.43
N GLY A 70 0.54 -7.13 4.05
CA GLY A 70 0.10 -8.45 3.60
C GLY A 70 -0.48 -9.30 4.73
N ALA A 71 -1.01 -10.46 4.35
CA ALA A 71 -1.49 -11.43 5.33
C ALA A 71 -0.34 -11.95 6.18
N ARG A 72 -0.58 -12.11 7.49
CA ARG A 72 0.40 -12.63 8.44
C ARG A 72 0.62 -14.11 8.20
N SER A 73 1.88 -14.54 8.26
CA SER A 73 2.25 -15.95 8.28
C SER A 73 2.91 -16.30 9.60
N GLY A 74 2.55 -17.45 10.19
CA GLY A 74 3.05 -17.89 11.49
C GLY A 74 2.30 -17.30 12.68
N SER A 75 2.67 -17.76 13.88
CA SER A 75 2.13 -17.33 15.16
C SER A 75 3.05 -17.74 16.31
N PHE A 76 2.92 -17.05 17.44
CA PHE A 76 3.61 -17.35 18.68
C PHE A 76 2.71 -17.05 19.88
N THR A 77 3.09 -17.53 21.07
CA THR A 77 2.28 -17.35 22.28
C THR A 77 2.13 -15.87 22.59
N ASN A 78 0.94 -15.47 23.01
CA ASN A 78 0.62 -14.08 23.33
C ASN A 78 0.82 -13.10 22.16
N MET A 79 0.88 -13.51 20.90
CA MET A 79 0.96 -12.57 19.78
C MET A 79 -0.26 -11.62 19.72
N ASP A 80 -0.04 -10.33 19.47
CA ASP A 80 -1.16 -9.38 19.37
C ASP A 80 -2.11 -9.76 18.20
N ALA A 81 -3.39 -9.89 18.53
CA ALA A 81 -4.41 -10.20 17.54
C ALA A 81 -4.68 -9.02 16.59
N LYS A 82 -4.45 -7.79 17.07
CA LYS A 82 -4.69 -6.54 16.37
C LYS A 82 -3.46 -5.64 16.45
N LYS A 83 -3.16 -4.95 15.35
CA LYS A 83 -2.20 -3.84 15.28
C LYS A 83 -2.80 -2.67 14.52
N VAL A 84 -2.31 -1.46 14.79
CA VAL A 84 -2.64 -0.24 14.09
C VAL A 84 -1.38 0.25 13.39
N PHE A 85 -1.43 0.38 12.06
CA PHE A 85 -0.34 0.97 11.29
C PHE A 85 -0.70 2.38 10.86
N ASN A 86 0.08 3.35 11.32
CA ASN A 86 0.03 4.74 10.92
C ASN A 86 1.04 4.95 9.79
N ILE A 87 0.56 5.06 8.55
CA ILE A 87 1.41 5.23 7.38
C ILE A 87 1.78 6.70 7.22
N VAL A 88 3.07 6.98 7.07
CA VAL A 88 3.62 8.31 6.86
C VAL A 88 4.50 8.32 5.62
N TYR A 89 4.11 9.06 4.58
CA TYR A 89 4.94 9.29 3.40
C TYR A 89 5.92 10.42 3.66
N VAL A 90 7.20 10.09 3.86
CA VAL A 90 8.20 11.09 4.25
C VAL A 90 8.38 12.13 3.15
N SER A 91 8.30 13.39 3.53
CA SER A 91 8.53 14.54 2.65
C SER A 91 9.11 15.72 3.42
N SER A 92 9.29 16.87 2.78
CA SER A 92 9.82 18.06 3.46
C SER A 92 8.88 18.46 4.60
N ASN A 93 9.36 18.40 5.84
CA ASN A 93 8.64 18.71 7.08
C ASN A 93 7.52 17.71 7.47
N HIS A 94 7.53 16.49 6.94
CA HIS A 94 6.56 15.46 7.31
C HIS A 94 7.24 14.09 7.42
N GLY A 95 7.09 13.41 8.55
CA GLY A 95 7.81 12.15 8.82
C GLY A 95 9.32 12.31 9.01
N THR A 96 9.77 13.50 9.44
CA THR A 96 11.19 13.86 9.63
C THR A 96 11.55 13.92 11.11
N GLY A 97 12.78 13.51 11.46
CA GLY A 97 13.28 13.52 12.85
C GLY A 97 13.10 12.19 13.57
N GLU A 98 13.32 12.16 14.89
CA GLU A 98 13.27 10.92 15.69
C GLU A 98 11.88 10.63 16.26
N GLY A 99 11.11 11.66 16.62
CA GLY A 99 9.80 11.52 17.25
C GLY A 99 8.70 11.03 16.31
N VAL A 100 7.61 10.50 16.88
CA VAL A 100 6.42 10.05 16.15
C VAL A 100 5.72 11.24 15.47
N THR A 101 5.31 11.05 14.23
CA THR A 101 4.60 12.06 13.43
C THR A 101 3.17 12.23 13.96
N SER A 102 2.78 13.46 14.30
CA SER A 102 1.47 13.72 14.94
C SER A 102 0.26 13.42 14.04
N GLN A 103 0.43 13.48 12.72
CA GLN A 103 -0.63 13.18 11.75
C GLN A 103 -0.11 12.14 10.76
N SER A 104 -0.78 10.99 10.68
CA SER A 104 -0.51 9.99 9.65
C SER A 104 -1.30 10.29 8.37
N ASP A 105 -0.75 9.89 7.22
CA ASP A 105 -1.43 10.03 5.93
C ASP A 105 -2.54 9.00 5.76
N CYS A 106 -2.44 7.89 6.48
CA CYS A 106 -3.40 6.79 6.47
C CYS A 106 -3.24 5.92 7.72
N GLN A 107 -4.35 5.44 8.26
CA GLN A 107 -4.36 4.50 9.37
C GLN A 107 -4.99 3.17 8.92
N LEU A 108 -4.33 2.07 9.23
CA LEU A 108 -4.80 0.71 8.91
C LEU A 108 -4.96 -0.10 10.19
N ILE A 109 -6.17 -0.61 10.42
CA ILE A 109 -6.42 -1.61 11.46
C ILE A 109 -6.12 -2.98 10.87
N TYR A 110 -5.14 -3.67 11.44
CA TYR A 110 -4.64 -4.95 10.98
C TYR A 110 -4.99 -6.06 11.96
N THR A 111 -5.61 -7.13 11.46
CA THR A 111 -6.02 -8.30 12.27
C THR A 111 -5.35 -9.60 11.79
N GLY A 112 -4.28 -9.48 10.99
CA GLY A 112 -3.61 -10.60 10.31
C GLY A 112 -4.05 -10.80 8.85
N SER A 113 -5.15 -10.19 8.43
CA SER A 113 -5.58 -10.15 7.03
C SER A 113 -4.97 -8.97 6.27
N GLN A 114 -4.72 -9.13 4.97
CA GLN A 114 -4.15 -8.08 4.14
C GLN A 114 -4.99 -6.79 4.19
N VAL A 115 -4.30 -5.66 4.37
CA VAL A 115 -4.86 -4.30 4.33
C VAL A 115 -3.94 -3.38 3.53
N SER A 116 -4.44 -2.24 3.10
CA SER A 116 -3.66 -1.30 2.29
C SER A 116 -4.26 0.09 2.35
N CYS A 117 -3.43 1.12 2.26
CA CYS A 117 -3.91 2.49 2.18
C CYS A 117 -4.53 2.79 0.83
N ASN A 118 -5.57 3.63 0.82
CA ASN A 118 -5.98 4.26 -0.43
C ASN A 118 -4.87 5.23 -0.84
N PRO A 119 -4.41 5.22 -2.10
CA PRO A 119 -3.46 6.21 -2.57
C PRO A 119 -4.07 7.61 -2.40
N VAL A 120 -3.40 8.47 -1.64
CA VAL A 120 -3.77 9.90 -1.56
C VAL A 120 -3.42 10.52 -2.91
N GLY A 121 -4.44 10.76 -3.74
CA GLY A 121 -4.32 11.54 -4.97
C GLY A 121 -4.53 10.77 -6.28
N VAL A 122 -5.78 10.40 -6.58
CA VAL A 122 -6.44 10.89 -7.80
C VAL A 122 -7.86 11.35 -7.41
N LEU A 123 -7.93 12.40 -6.59
CA LEU A 123 -9.09 13.29 -6.62
C LEU A 123 -8.72 14.42 -7.59
N PRO A 124 -9.62 14.84 -8.50
CA PRO A 124 -9.33 15.91 -9.43
C PRO A 124 -8.98 17.16 -8.62
N SER A 125 -7.79 17.71 -8.83
CA SER A 125 -7.46 19.06 -8.38
C SER A 125 -8.49 20.00 -8.99
N GLN A 126 -9.45 20.45 -8.20
CA GLN A 126 -10.24 21.64 -8.51
C GLN A 126 -9.31 22.83 -8.30
N GLY A 127 -8.62 23.25 -9.37
CA GLY A 127 -7.70 24.38 -9.33
C GLY A 127 -6.81 24.49 -10.57
N SER A 128 -7.30 25.25 -11.56
CA SER A 128 -6.58 25.85 -12.70
C SER A 128 -5.76 24.96 -13.65
N ALA A 129 -6.28 24.78 -14.87
CA ALA A 129 -5.61 24.16 -16.02
C ALA A 129 -4.32 24.90 -16.46
N PRO A 130 -3.40 24.19 -17.13
CA PRO A 130 -3.49 24.11 -18.59
C PRO A 130 -3.64 22.69 -19.13
N SER A 131 -4.19 22.64 -20.33
CA SER A 131 -4.64 21.49 -21.11
C SER A 131 -3.53 20.48 -21.47
N LEU A 132 -3.35 19.46 -20.64
CA LEU A 132 -2.88 18.14 -21.07
C LEU A 132 -3.82 17.12 -20.43
N LEU A 133 -4.56 16.36 -21.26
CA LEU A 133 -5.29 15.20 -20.77
C LEU A 133 -4.28 14.29 -20.06
N PRO A 134 -4.56 13.78 -18.84
CA PRO A 134 -3.64 12.85 -18.18
C PRO A 134 -3.33 11.69 -19.13
N SER A 135 -2.05 11.48 -19.43
CA SER A 135 -1.60 10.39 -20.29
C SER A 135 -1.77 9.03 -19.62
N ASP A 136 -1.83 9.01 -18.28
CA ASP A 136 -2.00 7.82 -17.48
C ASP A 136 -2.70 8.11 -16.15
N VAL A 137 -3.31 7.07 -15.57
CA VAL A 137 -3.95 7.09 -14.26
C VAL A 137 -3.75 5.73 -13.59
N SER A 138 -3.51 5.74 -12.27
CA SER A 138 -3.39 4.54 -11.46
C SER A 138 -4.37 4.61 -10.30
N MET A 139 -5.19 3.58 -10.11
CA MET A 139 -6.27 3.57 -9.12
C MET A 139 -6.27 2.26 -8.35
N ARG A 140 -6.44 2.34 -7.03
CA ARG A 140 -6.78 1.18 -6.19
C ARG A 140 -8.29 0.97 -6.24
N ILE A 141 -8.70 -0.26 -6.52
CA ILE A 141 -10.12 -0.65 -6.48
C ILE A 141 -10.35 -1.72 -5.42
N ALA A 142 -11.49 -1.62 -4.72
CA ALA A 142 -12.02 -2.69 -3.90
C ALA A 142 -13.32 -3.16 -4.55
N GLY A 143 -13.33 -4.38 -5.08
CA GLY A 143 -14.45 -4.94 -5.83
C GLY A 143 -14.18 -5.06 -7.34
N ASN A 144 -15.25 -5.15 -8.13
CA ASN A 144 -15.14 -5.60 -9.52
C ASN A 144 -15.01 -4.45 -10.53
N PHE A 145 -15.39 -3.23 -10.16
CA PHE A 145 -15.54 -2.15 -11.13
C PHE A 145 -14.49 -1.05 -10.96
N VAL A 146 -13.96 -0.59 -12.09
CA VAL A 146 -13.09 0.59 -12.18
C VAL A 146 -13.76 1.59 -13.10
N ARG A 147 -13.91 2.84 -12.65
CA ARG A 147 -14.35 3.95 -13.50
C ARG A 147 -13.19 4.89 -13.77
N LEU A 148 -12.68 4.86 -15.00
CA LEU A 148 -11.65 5.79 -15.46
C LEU A 148 -12.21 7.21 -15.55
N PRO A 149 -11.36 8.25 -15.36
CA PRO A 149 -11.74 9.64 -15.58
C PRO A 149 -12.28 9.89 -16.99
N ASN A 150 -13.18 10.87 -17.15
CA ASN A 150 -13.76 11.23 -18.45
C ASN A 150 -12.72 11.65 -19.49
N ALA A 151 -11.55 12.13 -19.06
CA ALA A 151 -10.42 12.44 -19.92
C ALA A 151 -9.98 11.28 -20.83
N PHE A 152 -10.29 10.04 -20.43
CA PHE A 152 -9.98 8.84 -21.19
C PHE A 152 -11.11 8.41 -22.15
N SER A 153 -12.26 9.08 -22.16
CA SER A 153 -13.42 8.66 -22.97
C SER A 153 -13.11 8.63 -24.47
N GLY A 154 -13.52 7.57 -25.16
CA GLY A 154 -13.31 7.40 -26.61
C GLY A 154 -11.89 7.01 -27.04
N ILE A 155 -10.91 7.09 -26.14
CA ILE A 155 -9.50 6.76 -26.42
C ILE A 155 -9.24 5.28 -26.10
N ALA A 156 -8.34 4.61 -26.82
CA ALA A 156 -7.83 3.30 -26.42
C ALA A 156 -6.82 3.44 -25.28
N LYS A 157 -6.81 2.52 -24.31
CA LYS A 157 -5.89 2.56 -23.17
C LYS A 157 -5.19 1.23 -22.98
N ASN A 158 -3.90 1.26 -22.69
CA ASN A 158 -3.20 0.14 -22.08
C ASN A 158 -3.65 0.02 -20.63
N ILE A 159 -4.41 -1.02 -20.32
CA ILE A 159 -4.82 -1.35 -18.96
C ILE A 159 -3.87 -2.40 -18.41
N SER A 160 -3.25 -2.11 -17.27
CA SER A 160 -2.49 -3.08 -16.47
C SER A 160 -3.19 -3.26 -15.14
N VAL A 161 -3.58 -4.50 -14.83
CA VAL A 161 -4.12 -4.87 -13.52
C VAL A 161 -3.04 -5.57 -12.72
N MET A 162 -2.74 -5.04 -11.55
CA MET A 162 -1.75 -5.56 -10.63
C MET A 162 -2.41 -5.95 -9.31
N ASP A 163 -1.82 -6.91 -8.60
CA ASP A 163 -2.16 -7.08 -7.20
C ASP A 163 -1.65 -5.88 -6.38
N CYS A 164 -2.01 -5.84 -5.09
CA CYS A 164 -1.64 -4.72 -4.24
C CYS A 164 -0.11 -4.60 -4.06
N SER A 165 0.65 -5.70 -4.21
CA SER A 165 2.12 -5.69 -4.12
C SER A 165 2.80 -5.07 -5.35
N GLY A 166 2.03 -4.75 -6.40
CA GLY A 166 2.53 -4.22 -7.66
C GLY A 166 2.87 -5.30 -8.69
N LYS A 167 2.61 -6.58 -8.40
CA LYS A 167 2.81 -7.67 -9.38
C LYS A 167 1.73 -7.58 -10.45
N LEU A 168 2.16 -7.55 -11.71
CA LEU A 168 1.25 -7.57 -12.86
C LEU A 168 0.48 -8.90 -12.92
N LEU A 169 -0.85 -8.81 -12.93
CA LEU A 169 -1.76 -9.95 -13.09
C LEU A 169 -2.30 -10.04 -14.51
N HIS A 170 -2.60 -8.90 -15.13
CA HIS A 170 -3.19 -8.87 -16.46
C HIS A 170 -2.84 -7.59 -17.21
N ARG A 171 -2.82 -7.66 -18.55
CA ARG A 171 -2.67 -6.50 -19.43
C ARG A 171 -3.59 -6.63 -20.65
N ALA A 172 -4.30 -5.55 -20.99
CA ALA A 172 -5.16 -5.50 -22.17
C ALA A 172 -5.27 -4.07 -22.73
N VAL A 173 -5.73 -3.95 -23.98
CA VAL A 173 -6.08 -2.65 -24.56
C VAL A 173 -7.59 -2.50 -24.60
N LEU A 174 -8.15 -1.50 -23.91
CA LEU A 174 -9.59 -1.27 -23.82
C LEU A 174 -9.96 0.16 -24.25
N LYS A 175 -11.11 0.34 -24.91
CA LYS A 175 -11.67 1.68 -25.23
C LYS A 175 -12.73 2.18 -24.24
N LYS A 176 -13.21 1.32 -23.34
CA LYS A 176 -14.22 1.67 -22.35
C LYS A 176 -13.64 2.42 -21.16
N ASN A 177 -14.51 3.14 -20.44
CA ASN A 177 -14.15 3.85 -19.22
C ASN A 177 -14.60 3.11 -17.96
N VAL A 178 -15.52 2.15 -18.08
CA VAL A 178 -15.91 1.27 -16.99
C VAL A 178 -15.34 -0.12 -17.27
N ILE A 179 -14.47 -0.58 -16.39
CA ILE A 179 -13.80 -1.86 -16.48
C ILE A 179 -14.39 -2.75 -15.39
N ASP A 180 -14.77 -3.97 -15.76
CA ASP A 180 -15.21 -5.02 -14.85
C ASP A 180 -14.09 -6.05 -14.78
N VAL A 181 -13.28 -6.03 -13.72
CA VAL A 181 -12.06 -6.86 -13.64
C VAL A 181 -12.37 -8.36 -13.69
N ARG A 182 -13.58 -8.76 -13.31
CA ARG A 182 -14.01 -10.16 -13.39
C ARG A 182 -14.36 -10.55 -14.81
N LYS A 183 -15.16 -9.74 -15.51
CA LYS A 183 -15.59 -10.05 -16.89
C LYS A 183 -14.47 -9.81 -17.91
N ASP A 184 -13.67 -8.78 -17.71
CA ASP A 184 -12.66 -8.35 -18.67
C ASP A 184 -11.35 -9.14 -18.53
N PHE A 185 -11.02 -9.58 -17.31
CA PHE A 185 -9.71 -10.19 -17.02
C PHE A 185 -9.81 -11.55 -16.32
N GLY A 186 -11.02 -12.03 -15.98
CA GLY A 186 -11.21 -13.30 -15.27
C GLY A 186 -10.72 -13.28 -13.83
N LEU A 187 -10.47 -12.10 -13.24
CA LEU A 187 -9.95 -11.98 -11.88
C LEU A 187 -11.07 -12.12 -10.84
N PRO A 188 -10.83 -12.79 -9.70
CA PRO A 188 -11.82 -12.88 -8.63
C PRO A 188 -12.11 -11.50 -8.03
N GLY A 189 -13.16 -11.42 -7.19
CA GLY A 189 -13.39 -10.21 -6.40
C GLY A 189 -12.22 -10.00 -5.43
N GLY A 190 -11.63 -8.80 -5.43
CA GLY A 190 -10.43 -8.52 -4.65
C GLY A 190 -10.08 -7.04 -4.63
N VAL A 191 -8.88 -6.76 -4.13
CA VAL A 191 -8.27 -5.44 -4.16
C VAL A 191 -7.15 -5.44 -5.19
N TYR A 192 -7.25 -4.54 -6.16
CA TYR A 192 -6.31 -4.45 -7.28
C TYR A 192 -5.83 -3.02 -7.48
N ILE A 193 -4.65 -2.89 -8.09
CA ILE A 193 -4.16 -1.64 -8.66
C ILE A 193 -4.40 -1.70 -10.16
N VAL A 194 -5.17 -0.77 -10.69
CA VAL A 194 -5.43 -0.65 -12.13
C VAL A 194 -4.75 0.59 -12.65
N LYS A 195 -3.76 0.39 -13.52
CA LYS A 195 -3.11 1.45 -14.30
C LYS A 195 -3.73 1.50 -15.69
N ALA A 196 -4.07 2.69 -16.15
CA ALA A 196 -4.56 2.95 -17.50
C ALA A 196 -3.70 4.03 -18.16
N GLU A 197 -3.15 3.75 -19.33
CA GLU A 197 -2.33 4.70 -20.11
C GLU A 197 -2.98 4.90 -21.48
N ALA A 198 -3.18 6.15 -21.91
CA ALA A 198 -3.72 6.44 -23.23
C ALA A 198 -2.78 5.93 -24.33
N VAL A 199 -3.32 5.15 -25.26
CA VAL A 199 -2.61 4.73 -26.47
C VAL A 199 -2.52 5.95 -27.38
N ARG A 200 -1.30 6.39 -27.68
CA ARG A 200 -1.01 7.45 -28.64
C ARG A 200 -1.03 6.91 -30.06
#